data_AF-A0A1R3S373-F1
#
_entry.id   AF-A0A1R3S373-F1
#
_cell.length_a   1.000
_cell.length_b   1.000
_cell.length_c   1.000
_cell.angle_alpha   90.00
_cell.angle_beta   90.00
_cell.angle_gamma   90.00
#
_symmetry.space_group_name_H-M   'P 1'
#
loop_
_entity.id
_entity.type
_entity.pdbx_description
1 polymer ?
#
loop_
_entity_poly.entity_id
_entity_poly.type
_entity_poly.pdbx_seq_one_letter_code
_entity_poly.pdbx_strand_id
1 'polypeptide(L)'
;MESNLLESLLDLEESFYREGYGLGVADGAHTGYTEGSVFAVEKGFEKFVELGRLYGKALVWTQRLADSQPYKNFDPAGLDKGPPSSSLLASDKPDGFSMDPAICQEMSRFPSSSRLAKNIDTLLELVDPASLPMVNTEEAVNDVDERMKGAAIKAKLIQRALGEREDNSDIHPDAKELPTSGDGTGSIEDISSLNIRH
;
A
#
# COMPACT_ATOMS: atom_id res chain seq x y z
N MET A 1 -40.02 60.79 11.31
CA MET A 1 -40.32 59.87 10.18
C MET A 1 -39.07 59.10 9.74
N GLU A 2 -37.86 59.52 10.12
CA GLU A 2 -36.58 58.86 9.77
C GLU A 2 -36.30 57.56 10.54
N SER A 3 -36.90 57.37 11.73
CA SER A 3 -36.71 56.18 12.56
C SER A 3 -37.12 54.88 11.85
N ASN A 4 -38.22 54.90 11.10
CA ASN A 4 -38.72 53.73 10.38
C ASN A 4 -37.89 53.36 9.14
N LEU A 5 -37.14 54.33 8.58
CA LEU A 5 -36.28 54.10 7.41
C LEU A 5 -34.99 53.38 7.80
N LEU A 6 -34.35 53.82 8.90
CA LEU A 6 -33.14 53.18 9.41
C LEU A 6 -33.44 51.78 9.96
N GLU A 7 -34.57 51.60 10.62
CA GLU A 7 -35.04 50.30 11.10
C GLU A 7 -35.31 49.34 9.94
N SER A 8 -36.04 49.79 8.91
CA SER A 8 -36.26 48.99 7.69
C SER A 8 -34.97 48.66 6.93
N LEU A 9 -33.96 49.54 6.95
CA LEU A 9 -32.66 49.28 6.32
C LEU A 9 -31.86 48.25 7.12
N LEU A 10 -31.88 48.31 8.45
CA LEU A 10 -31.25 47.33 9.33
C LEU A 10 -31.90 45.96 9.19
N ASP A 11 -33.24 45.89 9.11
CA ASP A 11 -33.96 44.64 8.87
C ASP A 11 -33.59 44.03 7.50
N LEU A 12 -33.45 44.88 6.48
CA LEU A 12 -33.03 44.46 5.15
C LEU A 12 -31.58 43.95 5.16
N GLU A 13 -30.66 44.65 5.83
CA GLU A 13 -29.27 44.22 5.99
C GLU A 13 -29.18 42.88 6.71
N GLU A 14 -29.91 42.71 7.82
CA GLU A 14 -29.93 41.46 8.57
C GLU A 14 -30.51 40.31 7.73
N SER A 15 -31.51 40.58 6.89
CA SER A 15 -32.06 39.58 5.95
C SER A 15 -31.02 39.12 4.93
N PHE A 16 -30.29 40.05 4.30
CA PHE A 16 -29.23 39.74 3.34
C PHE A 16 -28.03 39.07 4.02
N TYR A 17 -27.71 39.43 5.26
CA TYR A 17 -26.66 38.77 6.03
C TYR A 17 -27.03 37.31 6.31
N ARG A 18 -28.25 37.05 6.78
CA ARG A 18 -28.74 35.69 7.04
C ARG A 18 -28.84 34.86 5.76
N GLU A 19 -29.30 35.47 4.67
CA GLU A 19 -29.35 34.84 3.35
C GLU A 19 -27.94 34.47 2.88
N GLY A 20 -27.00 35.42 2.87
CA GLY A 20 -25.61 35.20 2.47
C GLY A 20 -24.91 34.16 3.35
N TYR A 21 -25.15 34.17 4.66
CA TYR A 21 -24.65 33.15 5.57
C TYR A 21 -25.22 31.77 5.25
N GLY A 22 -26.54 31.67 5.06
CA GLY A 22 -27.19 30.41 4.71
C GLY A 22 -26.71 29.84 3.38
N LEU A 23 -26.58 30.70 2.36
CA LEU A 23 -26.02 30.35 1.06
C LEU A 23 -24.56 29.89 1.20
N GLY A 24 -23.74 30.62 1.96
CA GLY A 24 -22.34 30.27 2.19
C GLY A 24 -22.17 28.95 2.95
N VAL A 25 -23.02 28.67 3.95
CA VAL A 25 -23.01 27.38 4.67
C VAL A 25 -23.45 26.25 3.77
N ALA A 26 -24.50 26.44 2.97
CA ALA A 26 -24.99 25.41 2.05
C ALA A 26 -23.97 25.09 0.95
N ASP A 27 -23.40 26.12 0.33
CA ASP A 27 -22.38 25.98 -0.70
C ASP A 27 -21.07 25.42 -0.14
N GLY A 28 -20.66 25.86 1.04
CA GLY A 28 -19.50 25.34 1.75
C GLY A 28 -19.65 23.87 2.13
N ALA A 29 -20.83 23.45 2.59
CA ALA A 29 -21.11 22.05 2.89
C ALA A 29 -21.07 21.18 1.63
N HIS A 30 -21.66 21.65 0.53
CA HIS A 30 -21.65 20.93 -0.75
C HIS A 30 -20.23 20.83 -1.32
N THR A 31 -19.51 21.94 -1.40
CA THR A 31 -18.14 22.01 -1.92
C THR A 31 -17.17 21.23 -1.05
N GLY A 32 -17.29 21.32 0.28
CA GLY A 32 -16.46 20.55 1.20
C GLY A 32 -16.68 19.04 1.06
N TYR A 33 -17.92 18.60 0.84
CA TYR A 33 -18.22 17.19 0.60
C TYR A 33 -17.64 16.69 -0.73
N THR A 34 -17.78 17.47 -1.81
CA THR A 34 -17.25 17.07 -3.12
C THR A 34 -15.72 17.04 -3.12
N GLU A 35 -15.07 18.07 -2.57
CA GLU A 35 -13.62 18.12 -2.44
C GLU A 35 -13.10 16.97 -1.56
N GLY A 36 -13.72 16.74 -0.40
CA GLY A 36 -13.37 15.63 0.49
C GLY A 36 -13.52 14.27 -0.19
N SER A 37 -14.56 14.08 -1.01
CA SER A 37 -14.78 12.83 -1.76
C SER A 37 -13.70 12.60 -2.81
N VAL A 38 -13.33 13.63 -3.57
CA VAL A 38 -12.26 13.55 -4.58
C VAL A 38 -10.93 13.22 -3.90
N PHE A 39 -10.59 13.94 -2.83
CA PHE A 39 -9.37 13.71 -2.06
C PHE A 39 -9.31 12.30 -1.47
N ALA A 40 -10.43 11.81 -0.92
CA ALA A 40 -10.49 10.47 -0.35
C ALA A 40 -10.25 9.38 -1.40
N VAL A 41 -10.81 9.51 -2.60
CA VAL A 41 -10.59 8.56 -3.71
C VAL A 41 -9.15 8.60 -4.20
N GLU A 42 -8.58 9.79 -4.39
CA GLU A 42 -7.19 9.96 -4.82
C GLU A 42 -6.22 9.29 -3.82
N LYS A 43 -6.34 9.63 -2.54
CA LYS A 43 -5.47 9.07 -1.49
C LYS A 43 -5.73 7.59 -1.25
N GLY A 44 -6.98 7.15 -1.35
CA GLY A 44 -7.32 5.73 -1.30
C GLY A 44 -6.62 4.97 -2.43
N PHE A 45 -6.71 5.45 -3.67
CA PHE A 45 -6.08 4.80 -4.81
C PHE A 45 -4.55 4.69 -4.65
N GLU A 46 -3.86 5.77 -4.28
CA GLU A 46 -2.42 5.74 -4.00
C GLU A 46 -2.04 4.65 -2.99
N LYS A 47 -2.80 4.60 -1.87
CA LYS A 47 -2.61 3.61 -0.81
C LYS A 47 -2.83 2.18 -1.31
N PHE A 48 -3.90 1.92 -2.06
CA PHE A 48 -4.21 0.60 -2.59
C PHE A 48 -3.23 0.13 -3.66
N VAL A 49 -2.71 1.02 -4.49
CA VAL A 49 -1.67 0.69 -5.48
C VAL A 49 -0.40 0.22 -4.77
N GLU A 50 0.06 0.96 -3.76
CA GLU A 50 1.26 0.56 -3.01
C GLU A 50 1.05 -0.73 -2.23
N LEU A 51 -0.14 -0.92 -1.64
CA LEU A 51 -0.48 -2.15 -0.96
C LEU A 51 -0.53 -3.35 -1.92
N GLY A 52 -1.14 -3.18 -3.09
CA GLY A 52 -1.17 -4.18 -4.16
C GLY A 52 0.23 -4.55 -4.65
N ARG A 53 1.14 -3.58 -4.72
CA ARG A 53 2.57 -3.82 -5.04
C ARG A 53 3.23 -4.71 -3.98
N LEU A 54 3.03 -4.40 -2.69
CA LEU A 54 3.57 -5.21 -1.60
C LEU A 54 2.95 -6.62 -1.58
N TYR A 55 1.66 -6.74 -1.88
CA TYR A 55 0.96 -8.02 -2.02
C TYR A 55 1.50 -8.86 -3.18
N GLY A 56 1.68 -8.27 -4.36
CA GLY A 56 2.32 -8.94 -5.49
C GLY A 56 3.73 -9.45 -5.15
N LYS A 57 4.55 -8.62 -4.50
CA LYS A 57 5.89 -9.03 -4.02
C LYS A 57 5.80 -10.21 -3.05
N ALA A 58 4.88 -10.14 -2.09
CA ALA A 58 4.68 -11.20 -1.11
C ALA A 58 4.27 -12.53 -1.77
N LEU A 59 3.38 -12.50 -2.77
CA LEU A 59 3.01 -13.69 -3.54
C LEU A 59 4.20 -14.30 -4.28
N VAL A 60 4.98 -13.47 -4.98
CA VAL A 60 6.19 -13.92 -5.70
C VAL A 60 7.20 -14.54 -4.74
N TRP A 61 7.46 -13.88 -3.61
CA TRP A 61 8.35 -14.43 -2.59
C TRP A 61 7.78 -15.73 -1.99
N THR A 62 6.46 -15.85 -1.80
CA THR A 62 5.89 -17.10 -1.28
C THR A 62 6.10 -18.27 -2.25
N GLN A 63 5.87 -18.04 -3.55
CA GLN A 63 6.09 -19.06 -4.57
C GLN A 63 7.56 -19.49 -4.66
N ARG A 64 8.49 -18.53 -4.67
CA ARG A 64 9.94 -18.82 -4.68
C ARG A 64 10.40 -19.60 -3.45
N LEU A 65 9.76 -19.40 -2.30
CA LEU A 65 10.07 -20.14 -1.08
C LEU A 65 9.58 -21.59 -1.16
N ALA A 66 8.40 -21.82 -1.74
CA ALA A 66 7.87 -23.15 -1.99
C ALA A 66 8.76 -23.94 -2.96
N ASP A 67 9.20 -23.32 -4.05
CA ASP A 67 10.09 -23.95 -5.05
C ASP A 67 11.50 -24.24 -4.49
N SER A 68 11.92 -23.51 -3.45
CA SER A 68 13.21 -23.73 -2.77
C SER A 68 13.18 -24.87 -1.76
N GLN A 69 12.02 -25.34 -1.32
CA GLN A 69 11.95 -26.53 -0.49
C GLN A 69 12.16 -27.74 -1.40
N PRO A 70 13.22 -28.54 -1.22
CA PRO A 70 13.33 -29.80 -1.94
C PRO A 70 12.08 -30.61 -1.58
N TYR A 71 11.36 -31.08 -2.60
CA TYR A 71 10.41 -32.18 -2.44
C TYR A 71 11.10 -33.19 -1.54
N LYS A 72 10.58 -33.41 -0.31
CA LYS A 72 10.97 -34.57 0.47
C LYS A 72 10.75 -35.74 -0.48
N ASN A 73 11.85 -36.35 -0.92
CA ASN A 73 11.82 -37.62 -1.63
C ASN A 73 10.90 -38.52 -0.79
N PHE A 74 9.72 -38.81 -1.32
CA PHE A 74 9.01 -40.00 -0.89
C PHE A 74 9.92 -41.15 -1.33
N ASP A 75 10.66 -41.71 -0.39
CA ASP A 75 11.36 -42.98 -0.58
C ASP A 75 10.32 -44.01 -1.06
N PRO A 76 10.39 -44.52 -2.30
CA PRO A 76 9.53 -45.62 -2.73
C PRO A 76 10.32 -46.91 -2.49
N ALA A 77 10.65 -47.19 -1.23
CA ALA A 77 11.18 -48.48 -0.80
C ALA A 77 10.09 -49.21 0.00
N GLY A 78 9.06 -49.70 -0.71
CA GLY A 78 7.94 -50.39 -0.08
C GLY A 78 6.83 -50.87 -1.02
N LEU A 79 7.18 -51.77 -1.94
CA LEU A 79 6.35 -52.75 -2.69
C LEU A 79 5.29 -52.29 -3.74
N ASP A 80 5.60 -52.76 -4.96
CA ASP A 80 4.75 -53.41 -5.98
C ASP A 80 3.98 -52.65 -7.08
N LYS A 81 4.04 -53.29 -8.26
CA LYS A 81 3.79 -52.83 -9.64
C LYS A 81 2.31 -52.55 -9.97
N GLY A 82 2.05 -51.49 -10.76
CA GLY A 82 0.83 -51.32 -11.58
C GLY A 82 0.69 -49.92 -12.21
N PRO A 83 0.18 -49.76 -13.46
CA PRO A 83 0.26 -48.51 -14.24
C PRO A 83 -0.81 -47.46 -13.85
N PRO A 84 -0.67 -46.19 -14.29
CA PRO A 84 -1.34 -45.05 -13.67
C PRO A 84 -2.73 -44.80 -14.26
N SER A 85 -3.72 -44.48 -13.41
CA SER A 85 -4.96 -43.83 -13.82
C SER A 85 -5.59 -43.09 -12.64
N SER A 86 -5.46 -41.76 -12.69
CA SER A 86 -6.49 -40.73 -12.45
C SER A 86 -7.29 -40.66 -11.13
N SER A 87 -7.51 -39.40 -10.73
CA SER A 87 -8.54 -38.84 -9.83
C SER A 87 -8.23 -38.87 -8.33
N LEU A 88 -7.74 -37.76 -7.76
CA LEU A 88 -8.50 -36.57 -7.30
C LEU A 88 -9.32 -36.84 -6.03
N LEU A 89 -8.77 -36.44 -4.88
CA LEU A 89 -9.57 -35.92 -3.78
C LEU A 89 -9.01 -34.55 -3.40
N ALA A 90 -9.72 -33.54 -3.89
CA ALA A 90 -9.51 -32.13 -3.64
C ALA A 90 -9.71 -31.82 -2.16
N SER A 91 -8.69 -31.23 -1.53
CA SER A 91 -8.89 -30.40 -0.36
C SER A 91 -9.23 -29.01 -0.86
N ASP A 92 -10.51 -28.67 -0.73
CA ASP A 92 -11.11 -27.37 -1.01
C ASP A 92 -10.36 -26.26 -0.25
N LYS A 93 -9.61 -25.44 -0.99
CA LYS A 93 -9.15 -24.11 -0.56
C LYS A 93 -9.52 -23.14 -1.67
N PRO A 94 -10.05 -21.96 -1.34
CA PRO A 94 -10.60 -21.05 -2.33
C PRO A 94 -9.48 -20.56 -3.25
N ASP A 95 -9.82 -20.42 -4.53
CA ASP A 95 -9.02 -19.96 -5.65
C ASP A 95 -8.06 -18.81 -5.29
N GLY A 96 -6.86 -19.19 -4.81
CA GLY A 96 -5.72 -18.29 -4.75
C GLY A 96 -5.12 -18.22 -6.14
N PHE A 97 -4.90 -17.01 -6.66
CA PHE A 97 -4.20 -16.74 -7.91
C PHE A 97 -2.90 -17.56 -8.01
N SER A 98 -2.97 -18.75 -8.60
CA SER A 98 -1.81 -19.58 -8.87
C SER A 98 -1.09 -18.98 -10.07
N MET A 99 -0.13 -18.08 -9.81
CA MET A 99 0.83 -17.67 -10.83
C MET A 99 1.46 -18.91 -11.44
N ASP A 100 1.58 -18.94 -12.78
CA ASP A 100 2.21 -20.05 -13.48
C ASP A 100 3.64 -20.25 -12.92
N PRO A 101 3.94 -21.39 -12.27
CA PRO A 101 5.17 -21.60 -11.50
C PRO A 101 6.44 -21.48 -12.35
N ALA A 102 6.33 -21.52 -13.68
CA ALA A 102 7.45 -21.41 -14.60
C ALA A 102 8.23 -20.09 -14.48
N ILE A 103 7.56 -18.96 -14.20
CA ILE A 103 8.23 -17.64 -14.10
C ILE A 103 9.15 -17.59 -12.87
N CYS A 104 8.79 -18.30 -11.79
CA CYS A 104 9.58 -18.29 -10.56
C CYS A 104 10.83 -19.17 -10.61
N GLN A 105 10.89 -20.13 -11.53
CA GLN A 105 12.05 -21.03 -11.69
C GLN A 105 13.31 -20.34 -12.21
N GLU A 106 13.17 -19.25 -12.97
CA GLU A 106 14.31 -18.49 -13.49
C GLU A 106 14.93 -17.56 -12.44
N MET A 107 14.27 -17.35 -11.29
CA MET A 107 14.75 -16.48 -10.23
C MET A 107 15.72 -17.19 -9.27
N SER A 108 16.58 -16.42 -8.60
CA SER A 108 17.54 -16.96 -7.62
C SER A 108 16.83 -17.70 -6.49
N ARG A 109 17.33 -18.88 -6.10
CA ARG A 109 16.76 -19.65 -4.99
C ARG A 109 17.03 -18.97 -3.66
N PHE A 110 16.12 -19.17 -2.71
CA PHE A 110 16.25 -18.57 -1.40
C PHE A 110 17.21 -19.30 -0.48
N PRO A 111 17.86 -18.56 0.44
CA PRO A 111 18.51 -19.18 1.58
C PRO A 111 17.45 -19.82 2.47
N SER A 112 17.64 -21.08 2.84
CA SER A 112 16.76 -21.80 3.76
C SER A 112 16.82 -21.14 5.15
N SER A 113 15.92 -20.19 5.43
CA SER A 113 15.84 -19.51 6.72
C SER A 113 14.40 -19.43 7.24
N SER A 114 14.18 -19.97 8.44
CA SER A 114 12.87 -19.95 9.10
C SER A 114 12.37 -18.52 9.38
N ARG A 115 13.31 -17.58 9.61
CA ARG A 115 12.97 -16.17 9.86
C ARG A 115 12.42 -15.47 8.62
N LEU A 116 12.95 -15.78 7.44
CA LEU A 116 12.47 -15.22 6.18
C LEU A 116 11.04 -15.69 5.90
N ALA A 117 10.77 -16.99 6.05
CA ALA A 117 9.43 -17.56 5.90
C ALA A 117 8.40 -16.83 6.78
N LYS A 118 8.69 -16.72 8.08
CA LYS A 118 7.81 -15.99 9.02
C LYS A 118 7.58 -14.53 8.65
N ASN A 119 8.61 -13.84 8.13
CA ASN A 119 8.45 -12.46 7.70
C ASN A 119 7.57 -12.33 6.45
N ILE A 120 7.66 -13.30 5.52
CA ILE A 120 6.80 -13.37 4.32
C ILE A 120 5.36 -13.64 4.76
N ASP A 121 5.14 -14.58 5.67
CA ASP A 121 3.80 -14.89 6.20
C ASP A 121 3.17 -13.65 6.88
N THR A 122 3.92 -12.98 7.77
CA THR A 122 3.44 -11.74 8.40
C THR A 122 3.20 -10.63 7.38
N LEU A 123 4.02 -10.53 6.32
CA LEU A 123 3.78 -9.55 5.26
C LEU A 123 2.44 -9.85 4.58
N LEU A 124 2.18 -11.09 4.17
CA LEU A 124 0.91 -11.49 3.56
C LEU A 124 -0.30 -11.15 4.45
N GLU A 125 -0.22 -11.42 5.76
CA GLU A 125 -1.28 -11.07 6.70
C GLU A 125 -1.55 -9.55 6.74
N LEU A 126 -0.50 -8.73 6.67
CA LEU A 126 -0.63 -7.27 6.71
C LEU A 126 -1.20 -6.67 5.42
N VAL A 127 -0.96 -7.32 4.28
CA VAL A 127 -1.32 -6.80 2.94
C VAL A 127 -2.47 -7.56 2.29
N ASP A 128 -3.10 -8.50 2.99
CA ASP A 128 -4.24 -9.28 2.47
C ASP A 128 -5.43 -8.34 2.18
N PRO A 129 -5.82 -8.17 0.90
CA PRO A 129 -6.89 -7.27 0.53
C PRO A 129 -8.26 -7.68 1.12
N ALA A 130 -8.48 -8.97 1.38
CA ALA A 130 -9.73 -9.45 1.95
C ALA A 130 -9.88 -9.07 3.45
N SER A 131 -8.76 -8.78 4.12
CA SER A 131 -8.72 -8.43 5.54
C SER A 131 -8.88 -6.93 5.82
N LEU A 132 -8.86 -6.07 4.79
CA LEU A 132 -8.84 -4.62 4.95
C LEU A 132 -10.24 -4.06 5.27
N PRO A 133 -10.38 -3.20 6.28
CA PRO A 133 -11.64 -2.53 6.54
C PRO A 133 -11.94 -1.52 5.42
N MET A 134 -13.14 -1.61 4.84
CA MET A 134 -13.63 -0.71 3.78
C MET A 134 -14.64 0.33 4.32
N VAL A 135 -14.66 0.54 5.63
CA VAL A 135 -15.54 1.50 6.29
C VAL A 135 -14.81 2.82 6.51
N ASN A 136 -15.53 3.93 6.36
CA ASN A 136 -14.98 5.27 6.55
C ASN A 136 -15.09 5.71 8.02
N THR A 137 -14.37 5.04 8.91
CA THR A 137 -14.19 5.48 10.30
C THR A 137 -12.72 5.80 10.57
N GLU A 138 -12.45 6.68 11.52
CA GLU A 138 -11.08 7.08 11.87
C GLU A 138 -10.22 5.87 12.27
N GLU A 139 -10.82 4.92 13.00
CA GLU A 139 -10.15 3.71 13.44
C GLU A 139 -9.78 2.81 12.26
N ALA A 140 -10.68 2.65 11.28
CA ALA A 140 -10.43 1.85 10.09
C ALA A 140 -9.32 2.45 9.21
N VAL A 141 -9.29 3.78 9.08
CA VAL A 141 -8.21 4.47 8.35
C VAL A 141 -6.87 4.30 9.07
N ASN A 142 -6.83 4.46 10.39
CA ASN A 142 -5.60 4.30 11.16
C ASN A 142 -5.06 2.86 11.11
N ASP A 143 -5.94 1.85 11.18
CA ASP A 143 -5.56 0.43 11.06
C ASP A 143 -4.90 0.15 9.70
N VAL A 144 -5.49 0.62 8.59
CA VAL A 144 -4.88 0.49 7.24
C VAL A 144 -3.49 1.15 7.20
N ASP A 145 -3.34 2.34 7.78
CA ASP A 145 -2.05 3.06 7.80
C ASP A 145 -0.99 2.36 8.65
N GLU A 146 -1.37 1.78 9.79
CA GLU A 146 -0.48 0.97 10.63
C GLU A 146 -0.04 -0.31 9.92
N ARG A 147 -0.98 -1.02 9.28
CA ARG A 147 -0.67 -2.21 8.47
C ARG A 147 0.28 -1.88 7.33
N MET A 148 0.04 -0.77 6.62
CA MET A 148 0.89 -0.33 5.52
C MET A 148 2.32 -0.03 5.98
N LYS A 149 2.48 0.68 7.11
CA LYS A 149 3.80 0.93 7.71
C LYS A 149 4.49 -0.37 8.10
N GLY A 150 3.76 -1.28 8.75
CA GLY A 150 4.26 -2.61 9.12
C GLY A 150 4.72 -3.42 7.90
N ALA A 151 3.90 -3.44 6.85
CA ALA A 151 4.17 -4.13 5.61
C ALA A 151 5.42 -3.59 4.91
N ALA A 152 5.57 -2.26 4.82
CA ALA A 152 6.76 -1.64 4.26
C ALA A 152 8.04 -2.02 5.02
N ILE A 153 7.99 -2.07 6.35
CA ILE A 153 9.12 -2.52 7.18
C ILE A 153 9.45 -4.00 6.92
N LYS A 154 8.42 -4.86 6.85
CA LYS A 154 8.60 -6.30 6.57
C LYS A 154 9.18 -6.56 5.19
N ALA A 155 8.68 -5.86 4.17
CA ALA A 155 9.20 -5.94 2.80
C ALA A 155 10.68 -5.57 2.74
N LYS A 156 11.10 -4.48 3.40
CA LYS A 156 12.51 -4.08 3.48
C LYS A 156 13.38 -5.13 4.18
N LEU A 157 12.86 -5.78 5.21
CA LEU A 157 13.58 -6.84 5.92
C LEU A 157 13.77 -8.09 5.03
N ILE A 158 12.75 -8.44 4.24
CA ILE A 158 12.79 -9.54 3.27
C ILE A 158 13.81 -9.22 2.17
N GLN A 159 13.73 -8.05 1.55
CA GLN A 159 14.68 -7.61 0.51
C GLN A 159 16.13 -7.69 0.99
N ARG A 160 16.41 -7.19 2.20
CA ARG A 160 17.74 -7.27 2.82
C ARG A 160 18.20 -8.72 3.04
N ALA A 161 17.30 -9.60 3.46
CA ALA A 161 17.62 -11.02 3.63
C ALA A 161 17.89 -11.74 2.30
N LEU A 162 17.32 -11.24 1.20
CA LEU A 162 17.51 -11.75 -0.16
C LEU A 162 18.68 -11.10 -0.91
N GLY A 163 19.21 -9.98 -0.39
CA GLY A 163 20.20 -9.17 -1.10
C GLY A 163 19.64 -8.43 -2.32
N GLU A 164 18.31 -8.32 -2.43
CA GLU A 164 17.64 -7.61 -3.52
C GLU A 164 17.69 -6.09 -3.25
N ARG A 165 18.16 -5.31 -4.23
CA ARG A 165 18.11 -3.84 -4.18
C ARG A 165 16.68 -3.40 -4.50
N GLU A 166 16.20 -2.37 -3.78
CA GLU A 166 14.92 -1.77 -4.10
C GLU A 166 15.07 -0.87 -5.33
N ASP A 167 14.65 -1.35 -6.50
CA ASP A 167 14.45 -0.51 -7.69
C ASP A 167 13.08 0.17 -7.58
N ASN A 168 13.10 1.49 -7.39
CA ASN A 168 11.91 2.36 -7.37
C ASN A 168 11.66 3.03 -8.73
N SER A 169 12.37 2.58 -9.78
CA SER A 169 12.31 3.15 -11.14
C SER A 169 10.91 3.14 -11.74
N ASP A 170 10.05 2.23 -11.31
CA ASP A 170 8.77 1.95 -11.95
C ASP A 170 7.62 2.80 -11.38
N ILE A 171 7.88 3.61 -10.34
CA ILE A 171 6.84 4.36 -9.61
C ILE A 171 6.75 5.82 -10.08
N HIS A 172 7.80 6.36 -10.69
CA HIS A 172 7.79 7.74 -11.17
C HIS A 172 8.83 7.92 -12.27
N PRO A 173 8.47 8.03 -13.56
CA PRO A 173 9.45 8.36 -14.60
C PRO A 173 10.06 9.77 -14.42
N ASP A 174 9.47 10.60 -13.54
CA ASP A 174 9.86 11.99 -13.30
C ASP A 174 10.18 12.33 -11.83
N ALA A 175 10.20 11.34 -10.91
CA ALA A 175 10.83 11.57 -9.60
C ALA A 175 12.33 11.46 -9.81
N LYS A 176 12.93 12.59 -10.18
CA LYS A 176 14.36 12.83 -10.14
C LYS A 176 14.94 12.09 -8.94
N GLU A 177 15.83 11.13 -9.20
CA GLU A 177 16.55 10.39 -8.17
C GLU A 177 16.98 11.37 -7.08
N LEU A 178 16.41 11.24 -5.88
CA LEU A 178 17.01 11.88 -4.72
C LEU A 178 18.37 11.18 -4.58
N PRO A 179 19.50 11.89 -4.74
CA PRO A 179 20.79 11.26 -4.61
C PRO A 179 20.88 10.65 -3.21
N THR A 180 21.17 9.35 -3.16
CA THR A 180 21.70 8.72 -1.96
C THR A 180 23.00 9.44 -1.62
N SER A 181 22.95 10.37 -0.67
CA SER A 181 24.15 10.96 -0.08
C SER A 181 23.83 11.60 1.27
N GLY A 182 24.51 11.12 2.31
CA GLY A 182 24.48 11.70 3.65
C GLY A 182 24.66 10.68 4.75
N ASP A 183 25.90 10.18 4.91
CA ASP A 183 26.35 9.66 6.21
C ASP A 183 26.11 10.76 7.25
N GLY A 184 25.42 10.41 8.34
CA GLY A 184 24.70 11.33 9.24
C GLY A 184 25.56 12.28 10.08
N THR A 185 26.52 12.98 9.48
CA THR A 185 27.41 13.95 10.12
C THR A 185 27.45 15.25 9.30
N GLY A 186 26.31 15.90 9.13
CA GLY A 186 26.20 17.17 8.40
C GLY A 186 26.44 18.37 9.30
N SER A 187 27.67 18.90 9.27
CA SER A 187 28.02 20.21 9.82
C SER A 187 27.23 21.31 9.10
N ILE A 188 26.51 22.15 9.84
CA ILE A 188 25.59 23.19 9.34
C ILE A 188 26.29 24.41 8.68
N GLU A 189 27.61 24.41 8.58
CA GLU A 189 28.38 25.64 8.27
C GLU A 189 28.85 25.77 6.80
N ASP A 190 28.56 24.82 5.89
CA ASP A 190 29.11 24.85 4.53
C ASP A 190 28.10 25.30 3.44
N ILE A 191 27.80 26.61 3.45
CA ILE A 191 26.96 27.31 2.46
C ILE A 191 27.69 27.66 1.15
N SER A 192 28.84 27.03 0.87
CA SER A 192 29.65 27.30 -0.33
C SER A 192 29.12 26.66 -1.62
N SER A 193 28.03 25.87 -1.56
CA SER A 193 27.52 25.07 -2.68
C SER A 193 26.37 25.69 -3.48
N LEU A 194 25.95 26.92 -3.18
CA LEU A 194 24.92 27.62 -3.96
C LEU A 194 25.55 28.27 -5.21
N ASN A 195 25.56 27.52 -6.32
CA ASN A 195 25.88 28.04 -7.63
C ASN A 195 24.72 28.92 -8.13
N ILE A 196 24.83 30.24 -7.96
CA ILE A 196 23.92 31.22 -8.56
C ILE A 196 24.07 31.14 -10.09
N ARG A 197 22.97 30.87 -10.81
CA ARG A 197 22.95 31.02 -12.27
C ARG A 197 22.72 32.49 -12.60
N HIS A 198 23.57 33.00 -13.49
CA HIS A 198 23.72 34.39 -13.90
C HIS A 198 22.65 34.86 -14.88
#